data_AF-Q7TTQ0-F1
#
_entry.id   AF-Q7TTQ0-F1
#
_cell.length_a   1.000
_cell.length_b   1.000
_cell.length_c   1.000
_cell.angle_alpha   90.00
_cell.angle_beta   90.00
_cell.angle_gamma   90.00
#
_symmetry.space_group_name_H-M   'P 1'
#
loop_
_entity.id
_entity.type
_entity.pdbx_description
1 polymer ?
#
loop_
_entity_poly.entity_id
_entity_poly.type
_entity_poly.pdbx_seq_one_letter_code
_entity_poly.pdbx_strand_id
1 'polypeptide(L)'
;MSQRNESVSSNAAQWTNSVRWLVTSSWQSWKRSIRWHQTPTTRIILLVKFHPRTDPHCPGGGESSQQPEECQPQAGTEHYAATVQLPVSLDDAFAYHERPGCLNRLTPPWESVQVEHSDQSLAPGSRVVLKTKIAGIPVRWKARHVWYDPPHGFADVQDSGPFARWAHRHLFESLGSDRSQLTDAIEYKLPAGVAGKVFGSGKARRTIEAMFAYRHRVTQDDLQMMADYPMSPKTIAVSGSSGLVGNALCTTLTLLGHKVLTITRDDHGDEESVAAWGDPPEFEKFESVDVVVHLAGKSIAGKRWTPEFKKQIRESRVEKTQALCEGLAKLQQKPPVLICASATGIYGDRGEEILTETSADGDDFLADVARQWEDACQPAREAGIRVVNTRFGIVLSPKGGALQQMLLPAKMMGGKLGSGRQWWSWIALDDVVGAIVHCIHNEQINGPVNFVSPDPIQNREFAKVLGEVLNRPALFPAPAFALRLALGEMADSLLLASSRVVPEQLQQTGYKFRFTDLKDCLRTLLGKELKPATQATA
;
A
#
# COMPACT_ATOMS: atom_id res chain seq x y z
N MET A 1 -4.21 -11.27 65.71
CA MET A 1 -4.55 -11.68 64.33
C MET A 1 -3.74 -10.81 63.38
N SER A 2 -2.49 -11.23 63.17
CA SER A 2 -1.98 -11.76 61.89
C SER A 2 -1.71 -10.62 60.89
N GLN A 3 -0.51 -10.04 60.89
CA GLN A 3 0.60 -10.50 60.04
C GLN A 3 0.10 -11.09 58.70
N ARG A 4 0.15 -10.25 57.65
CA ARG A 4 0.34 -10.58 56.22
C ARG A 4 0.12 -9.29 55.43
N ASN A 5 1.13 -8.44 55.31
CA ASN A 5 1.19 -7.44 54.24
C ASN A 5 2.60 -6.84 54.02
N GLU A 6 3.63 -7.70 54.07
CA GLU A 6 5.00 -7.34 53.67
C GLU A 6 5.62 -8.50 52.89
N SER A 7 5.27 -8.67 51.61
CA SER A 7 6.02 -9.58 50.70
C SER A 7 5.80 -9.35 49.21
N VAL A 8 5.31 -8.18 48.76
CA VAL A 8 5.12 -7.91 47.31
C VAL A 8 5.94 -6.73 46.79
N SER A 9 6.67 -6.01 47.65
CA SER A 9 7.48 -4.85 47.23
C SER A 9 8.98 -5.12 47.00
N SER A 10 9.50 -6.34 47.22
CA SER A 10 10.94 -6.63 47.08
C SER A 10 11.36 -7.41 45.81
N ASN A 11 10.43 -7.93 45.01
CA ASN A 11 10.76 -8.68 43.78
C ASN A 11 10.75 -7.86 42.48
N ALA A 12 10.28 -6.60 42.51
CA ALA A 12 10.27 -5.72 41.33
C ALA A 12 11.59 -4.96 41.10
N ALA A 13 12.47 -4.89 42.12
CA ALA A 13 13.74 -4.17 42.05
C ALA A 13 14.94 -5.06 41.66
N GLN A 14 14.78 -6.39 41.60
CA GLN A 14 15.85 -7.31 41.16
C GLN A 14 15.72 -7.75 39.68
N TRP A 15 14.58 -7.51 39.02
CA TRP A 15 14.40 -7.83 37.59
C TRP A 15 14.87 -6.73 36.63
N THR A 16 15.05 -5.50 37.10
CA THR A 16 15.48 -4.35 36.28
C THR A 16 16.99 -4.22 36.13
N ASN A 17 17.80 -4.92 36.94
CA ASN A 17 19.27 -4.90 36.84
C ASN A 17 19.87 -6.06 36.03
N SER A 18 19.17 -7.18 35.84
CA SER A 18 19.68 -8.31 35.03
C SER A 18 19.47 -8.14 33.52
N VAL A 19 18.53 -7.31 33.09
CA VAL A 19 18.29 -7.03 31.65
C VAL A 19 19.18 -5.90 31.13
N ARG A 20 19.76 -5.08 32.01
CA ARG A 20 20.69 -3.99 31.63
C ARG A 20 22.13 -4.45 31.41
N TRP A 21 22.49 -5.66 31.87
CA TRP A 21 23.84 -6.24 31.74
C TRP A 21 24.00 -7.18 30.53
N LEU A 22 22.90 -7.65 29.93
CA LEU A 22 22.92 -8.50 28.72
C LEU A 22 22.85 -7.73 27.40
N VAL A 23 22.56 -6.42 27.43
CA VAL A 23 22.47 -5.55 26.24
C VAL A 23 23.71 -4.66 26.06
N THR A 24 24.64 -4.65 27.01
CA THR A 24 25.83 -3.78 26.97
C THR A 24 27.14 -4.52 26.65
N SER A 25 27.12 -5.85 26.48
CA SER A 25 28.32 -6.68 26.31
C SER A 25 28.52 -7.28 24.90
N SER A 26 27.56 -7.15 23.97
CA SER A 26 27.74 -7.55 22.56
C SER A 26 28.05 -6.39 21.60
N TRP A 27 27.99 -5.15 22.09
CA TRP A 27 28.23 -3.93 21.29
C TRP A 27 29.68 -3.40 21.36
N GLN A 28 30.56 -4.04 22.13
CA GLN A 28 31.97 -3.61 22.28
C GLN A 28 32.99 -4.45 21.50
N SER A 29 32.57 -5.47 20.73
CA SER A 29 33.50 -6.34 19.99
C SER A 29 33.69 -6.00 18.50
N TRP A 30 33.00 -5.01 17.93
CA TRP A 30 33.12 -4.66 16.51
C TRP A 30 33.73 -3.27 16.22
N LYS A 31 34.29 -2.58 17.22
CA LYS A 31 34.95 -1.26 17.06
C LYS A 31 36.49 -1.28 17.22
N ARG A 32 37.16 -2.37 16.83
CA ARG A 32 38.63 -2.41 16.79
C ARG A 32 39.17 -3.09 15.54
N SER A 33 39.12 -2.39 14.42
CA SER A 33 40.27 -2.22 13.53
C SER A 33 39.91 -1.14 12.52
N ILE A 34 40.93 -0.41 12.04
CA ILE A 34 40.92 0.67 11.05
C ILE A 34 41.17 2.05 11.69
N ARG A 35 42.46 2.38 11.78
CA ARG A 35 42.97 3.74 11.89
C ARG A 35 43.01 4.33 10.48
N TRP A 36 42.35 5.47 10.27
CA TRP A 36 42.60 6.32 9.09
C TRP A 36 43.44 7.52 9.51
N HIS A 37 44.58 7.70 8.84
CA HIS A 37 45.32 8.95 8.87
C HIS A 37 44.67 9.95 7.91
N GLN A 38 44.49 11.18 8.40
CA GLN A 38 44.11 12.34 7.59
C GLN A 38 45.33 12.92 6.88
N THR A 39 45.16 13.35 5.62
CA THR A 39 45.65 14.64 5.11
C THR A 39 45.01 14.95 3.74
N PRO A 40 44.94 16.24 3.32
CA PRO A 40 43.89 16.76 2.46
C PRO A 40 44.29 16.91 0.98
N THR A 41 43.33 17.45 0.20
CA THR A 41 43.40 17.98 -1.18
C THR A 41 43.33 16.98 -2.33
N THR A 42 42.18 16.93 -3.02
CA THR A 42 42.01 17.35 -4.44
C THR A 42 40.53 17.16 -4.84
N ARG A 43 39.93 18.20 -5.42
CA ARG A 43 38.58 18.16 -6.04
C ARG A 43 38.58 17.16 -7.20
N ILE A 44 37.69 16.17 -7.16
CA ILE A 44 37.34 15.36 -8.33
C ILE A 44 35.81 15.36 -8.44
N ILE A 45 35.31 15.94 -9.53
CA ILE A 45 33.92 15.88 -9.97
C ILE A 45 33.68 14.43 -10.43
N LEU A 46 32.86 13.68 -9.70
CA LEU A 46 32.49 12.31 -10.06
C LEU A 46 31.08 12.30 -10.65
N LEU A 47 31.01 12.32 -11.98
CA LEU A 47 29.84 11.94 -12.76
C LEU A 47 29.63 10.44 -12.59
N VAL A 48 28.66 10.03 -11.77
CA VAL A 48 28.24 8.64 -11.66
C VAL A 48 27.31 8.33 -12.85
N LYS A 49 27.91 7.88 -13.96
CA LYS A 49 27.20 7.11 -14.98
C LYS A 49 27.05 5.67 -14.47
N PHE A 50 25.82 5.20 -14.29
CA PHE A 50 25.56 3.76 -14.15
C PHE A 50 26.03 3.06 -15.44
N HIS A 51 27.13 2.32 -15.36
CA HIS A 51 27.46 1.29 -16.32
C HIS A 51 27.04 -0.06 -15.72
N PRO A 52 26.44 -0.97 -16.52
CA PRO A 52 26.15 -2.33 -16.07
C PRO A 52 27.48 -3.01 -15.70
N ARG A 53 27.57 -3.53 -14.48
CA ARG A 53 28.70 -4.38 -14.07
C ARG A 53 28.60 -5.70 -14.84
N THR A 54 29.49 -5.88 -15.80
CA THR A 54 29.86 -7.20 -16.31
C THR A 54 30.89 -7.80 -15.36
N ASP A 55 30.50 -8.76 -14.54
CA ASP A 55 31.48 -9.59 -13.80
C ASP A 55 32.15 -10.58 -14.78
N PRO A 56 33.48 -10.58 -14.92
CA PRO A 56 34.18 -11.45 -15.85
C PRO A 56 34.59 -12.74 -15.14
N HIS A 57 33.63 -13.60 -14.78
CA HIS A 57 33.87 -15.03 -14.51
C HIS A 57 32.55 -15.83 -14.60
N CYS A 58 31.84 -15.66 -15.71
CA CYS A 58 30.91 -16.68 -16.20
C CYS A 58 31.71 -17.69 -17.03
N PRO A 59 31.68 -19.00 -16.73
CA PRO A 59 32.07 -19.99 -17.72
C PRO A 59 31.04 -19.92 -18.83
N GLY A 60 31.47 -19.45 -20.00
CA GLY A 60 30.63 -19.40 -21.18
C GLY A 60 30.31 -20.79 -21.73
N GLY A 61 29.18 -20.88 -22.41
CA GLY A 61 28.94 -21.89 -23.43
C GLY A 61 27.71 -22.75 -23.20
N GLY A 62 26.57 -22.29 -23.71
CA GLY A 62 25.52 -23.13 -24.29
C GLY A 62 24.95 -24.24 -23.41
N GLU A 63 24.07 -23.90 -22.48
CA GLU A 63 22.99 -24.79 -22.09
C GLU A 63 21.68 -24.20 -22.59
N SER A 64 20.99 -25.01 -23.40
CA SER A 64 19.74 -24.68 -24.06
C SER A 64 18.69 -24.10 -23.10
N SER A 65 17.76 -23.36 -23.71
CA SER A 65 16.37 -23.10 -23.35
C SER A 65 15.58 -24.32 -22.84
N GLN A 66 16.09 -25.02 -21.83
CA GLN A 66 15.48 -26.17 -21.20
C GLN A 66 14.86 -25.73 -19.88
N GLN A 67 13.61 -26.15 -19.67
CA GLN A 67 12.92 -25.88 -18.42
C GLN A 67 13.73 -26.42 -17.23
N PRO A 68 13.91 -25.62 -16.17
CA PRO A 68 14.62 -26.05 -14.96
C PRO A 68 14.07 -27.39 -14.49
N GLU A 69 14.93 -28.36 -14.19
CA GLU A 69 14.53 -29.71 -13.78
C GLU A 69 13.52 -29.67 -12.61
N GLU A 70 13.73 -28.75 -11.67
CA GLU A 70 12.84 -28.53 -10.52
C GLU A 70 11.42 -28.09 -10.93
N CYS A 71 11.25 -27.50 -12.12
CA CYS A 71 9.98 -27.03 -12.69
C CYS A 71 9.38 -27.99 -13.73
N GLN A 72 10.00 -29.13 -14.01
CA GLN A 72 9.46 -30.10 -14.96
C GLN A 72 8.26 -30.86 -14.36
N PRO A 73 7.23 -31.18 -15.17
CA PRO A 73 6.07 -31.94 -14.73
C PRO A 73 6.44 -33.27 -14.08
N GLN A 74 5.91 -33.53 -12.88
CA GLN A 74 6.07 -34.77 -12.14
C GLN A 74 4.76 -35.56 -12.06
N ALA A 75 4.86 -36.88 -11.95
CA ALA A 75 3.69 -37.73 -11.83
C ALA A 75 2.82 -37.40 -10.59
N GLY A 76 1.52 -37.18 -10.82
CA GLY A 76 0.55 -36.90 -9.77
C GLY A 76 0.57 -35.45 -9.25
N THR A 77 1.07 -34.51 -10.04
CA THR A 77 0.85 -33.07 -9.85
C THR A 77 -0.33 -32.59 -10.68
N GLU A 78 -0.90 -31.46 -10.26
CA GLU A 78 -1.90 -30.68 -11.00
C GLU A 78 -1.21 -29.49 -11.68
N HIS A 79 -1.75 -29.07 -12.82
CA HIS A 79 -1.25 -27.93 -13.57
C HIS A 79 -2.32 -26.83 -13.64
N TYR A 80 -1.88 -25.58 -13.54
CA TYR A 80 -2.70 -24.41 -13.80
C TYR A 80 -1.85 -23.37 -14.53
N ALA A 81 -2.39 -22.82 -15.61
CA ALA A 81 -1.78 -21.70 -16.31
C ALA A 81 -2.83 -20.61 -16.56
N ALA A 82 -2.39 -19.37 -16.45
CA ALA A 82 -3.18 -18.20 -16.79
C ALA A 82 -2.30 -17.18 -17.49
N THR A 83 -2.93 -16.39 -18.36
CA THR A 83 -2.23 -15.43 -19.21
C THR A 83 -2.97 -14.09 -19.21
N VAL A 84 -2.20 -13.01 -19.17
CA VAL A 84 -2.69 -11.63 -19.24
C VAL A 84 -1.87 -10.82 -20.24
N GLN A 85 -2.55 -9.98 -21.04
CA GLN A 85 -1.88 -9.02 -21.92
C GLN A 85 -1.61 -7.73 -21.15
N LEU A 86 -0.41 -7.18 -21.34
CA LEU A 86 0.08 -5.99 -20.66
C LEU A 86 0.29 -4.85 -21.67
N PRO A 87 -0.11 -3.62 -21.33
CA PRO A 87 -0.08 -2.47 -22.24
C PRO A 87 1.30 -1.76 -22.24
N VAL A 88 2.37 -2.52 -22.03
CA VAL A 88 3.75 -2.00 -21.97
C VAL A 88 4.71 -2.95 -22.69
N SER A 89 5.92 -2.47 -22.96
CA SER A 89 7.00 -3.28 -23.54
C SER A 89 7.34 -4.51 -22.69
N LEU A 90 8.01 -5.49 -23.30
CA LEU A 90 8.52 -6.67 -22.59
C LEU A 90 9.46 -6.29 -21.44
N ASP A 91 10.36 -5.33 -21.68
CA ASP A 91 11.34 -4.86 -20.70
C ASP A 91 10.68 -4.18 -19.50
N ASP A 92 9.67 -3.32 -19.74
CA ASP A 92 8.94 -2.65 -18.67
C ASP A 92 8.13 -3.62 -17.81
N ALA A 93 7.48 -4.60 -18.46
CA ALA A 93 6.74 -5.64 -17.77
C ALA A 93 7.67 -6.50 -16.89
N PHE A 94 8.85 -6.87 -17.40
CA PHE A 94 9.82 -7.64 -16.63
C PHE A 94 10.42 -6.82 -15.49
N ALA A 95 10.85 -5.57 -15.76
CA ALA A 95 11.43 -4.67 -14.76
C ALA A 95 10.46 -4.37 -13.61
N TYR A 96 9.14 -4.30 -13.86
CA TYR A 96 8.12 -4.21 -12.81
C TYR A 96 8.19 -5.39 -11.81
N HIS A 97 8.51 -6.60 -12.28
CA HIS A 97 8.62 -7.78 -11.41
C HIS A 97 9.95 -7.85 -10.67
N GLU A 98 11.01 -7.27 -11.23
CA GLU A 98 12.32 -7.19 -10.58
C GLU A 98 12.38 -6.19 -9.43
N ARG A 99 11.53 -5.14 -9.49
CA ARG A 99 11.59 -4.04 -8.53
C ARG A 99 11.14 -4.46 -7.13
N PRO A 100 11.80 -3.96 -6.06
CA PRO A 100 11.44 -4.26 -4.69
C PRO A 100 9.97 -3.94 -4.38
N GLY A 101 9.34 -4.82 -3.60
CA GLY A 101 7.94 -4.66 -3.21
C GLY A 101 6.92 -5.28 -4.17
N CYS A 102 7.33 -5.79 -5.34
CA CYS A 102 6.41 -6.40 -6.31
C CYS A 102 5.61 -7.56 -5.68
N LEU A 103 6.28 -8.46 -4.96
CA LEU A 103 5.61 -9.55 -4.25
C LEU A 103 4.56 -9.05 -3.23
N ASN A 104 4.87 -7.98 -2.49
CA ASN A 104 3.93 -7.39 -1.52
C ASN A 104 2.70 -6.79 -2.20
N ARG A 105 2.90 -6.16 -3.36
CA ARG A 105 1.84 -5.58 -4.19
C ARG A 105 0.92 -6.66 -4.76
N LEU A 106 1.51 -7.74 -5.27
CA LEU A 106 0.80 -8.86 -5.90
C LEU A 106 0.22 -9.88 -4.89
N THR A 107 0.50 -9.72 -3.59
CA THR A 107 -0.10 -10.56 -2.55
C THR A 107 -1.56 -10.16 -2.31
N PRO A 108 -2.54 -11.08 -2.53
CA PRO A 108 -3.95 -10.76 -2.38
C PRO A 108 -4.29 -10.26 -0.97
N PRO A 109 -5.09 -9.19 -0.85
CA PRO A 109 -5.22 -8.47 0.40
C PRO A 109 -6.20 -9.14 1.39
N TRP A 110 -6.98 -10.13 0.95
CA TRP A 110 -7.79 -10.98 1.81
C TRP A 110 -7.02 -12.15 2.42
N GLU A 111 -5.82 -12.45 1.93
CA GLU A 111 -4.97 -13.49 2.50
C GLU A 111 -4.16 -12.94 3.67
N SER A 112 -4.01 -13.76 4.72
CA SER A 112 -3.19 -13.41 5.88
C SER A 112 -1.72 -13.71 5.61
N VAL A 113 -1.15 -13.14 4.55
CA VAL A 113 0.24 -13.33 4.14
C VAL A 113 1.10 -12.15 4.61
N GLN A 114 2.19 -12.46 5.29
CA GLN A 114 3.23 -11.51 5.69
C GLN A 114 4.57 -12.01 5.17
N VAL A 115 5.33 -11.15 4.49
CA VAL A 115 6.71 -11.46 4.12
C VAL A 115 7.57 -11.34 5.39
N GLU A 116 8.04 -12.48 5.89
CA GLU A 116 8.94 -12.56 7.05
C GLU A 116 10.39 -12.30 6.62
N HIS A 117 10.78 -12.78 5.44
CA HIS A 117 12.10 -12.57 4.85
C HIS A 117 12.00 -12.54 3.33
N SER A 118 12.81 -11.71 2.68
CA SER A 118 13.01 -11.71 1.23
C SER A 118 14.41 -11.21 0.92
N ASP A 119 15.13 -11.93 0.05
CA ASP A 119 16.42 -11.48 -0.47
C ASP A 119 16.28 -10.33 -1.51
N GLN A 120 15.05 -9.92 -1.83
CA GLN A 120 14.74 -8.85 -2.80
C GLN A 120 15.42 -9.04 -4.16
N SER A 121 15.53 -10.28 -4.61
CA SER A 121 16.15 -10.66 -5.86
C SER A 121 15.42 -11.85 -6.48
N LEU A 122 15.39 -11.88 -7.81
CA LEU A 122 14.89 -12.99 -8.62
C LEU A 122 16.00 -13.96 -9.03
N ALA A 123 17.26 -13.68 -8.66
CA ALA A 123 18.40 -14.51 -9.02
C ALA A 123 18.24 -15.94 -8.46
N PRO A 124 18.72 -16.97 -9.17
CA PRO A 124 18.66 -18.34 -8.68
C PRO A 124 19.34 -18.48 -7.31
N GLY A 125 18.66 -19.16 -6.39
CA GLY A 125 19.07 -19.32 -5.00
C GLY A 125 18.49 -18.28 -4.04
N SER A 126 17.98 -17.15 -4.52
CA SER A 126 17.31 -16.14 -3.68
C SER A 126 16.04 -16.71 -3.05
N ARG A 127 15.81 -16.38 -1.77
CA ARG A 127 14.75 -16.96 -0.95
C ARG A 127 13.73 -15.93 -0.48
N VAL A 128 12.51 -16.43 -0.30
CA VAL A 128 11.42 -15.71 0.33
C VAL A 128 10.80 -16.61 1.40
N VAL A 129 10.54 -16.04 2.58
CA VAL A 129 9.79 -16.72 3.65
C VAL A 129 8.50 -15.94 3.89
N LEU A 130 7.39 -16.61 3.62
CA LEU A 130 6.04 -16.09 3.83
C LEU A 130 5.43 -16.73 5.08
N LYS A 131 4.88 -15.91 5.96
CA LYS A 131 4.02 -16.36 7.06
C LYS A 131 2.57 -16.24 6.61
N THR A 132 1.87 -17.36 6.52
CA THR A 132 0.47 -17.44 6.11
C THR A 132 -0.39 -18.17 7.14
N LYS A 133 -1.71 -18.17 6.94
CA LYS A 133 -2.66 -18.98 7.72
C LYS A 133 -3.52 -19.83 6.78
N ILE A 134 -3.51 -21.13 6.99
CA ILE A 134 -4.35 -22.07 6.25
C ILE A 134 -5.36 -22.66 7.21
N ALA A 135 -6.65 -22.43 6.93
CA ALA A 135 -7.74 -22.79 7.84
C ALA A 135 -7.51 -22.30 9.29
N GLY A 136 -6.86 -21.13 9.45
CA GLY A 136 -6.53 -20.54 10.74
C GLY A 136 -5.21 -21.02 11.37
N ILE A 137 -4.59 -22.06 10.82
CA ILE A 137 -3.31 -22.62 11.32
C ILE A 137 -2.15 -21.83 10.70
N PRO A 138 -1.24 -21.25 11.51
CA PRO A 138 -0.05 -20.58 10.99
C PRO A 138 0.88 -21.55 10.25
N VAL A 139 1.31 -21.17 9.05
CA VAL A 139 2.26 -21.93 8.22
C VAL A 139 3.35 -20.98 7.74
N ARG A 140 4.60 -21.44 7.77
CA ARG A 140 5.72 -20.77 7.11
C ARG A 140 5.96 -21.42 5.76
N TRP A 141 5.85 -20.66 4.69
CA TRP A 141 6.13 -21.07 3.32
C TRP A 141 7.47 -20.49 2.91
N LYS A 142 8.45 -21.38 2.67
CA LYS A 142 9.77 -21.05 2.16
C LYS A 142 9.82 -21.35 0.67
N ALA A 143 9.99 -20.30 -0.12
CA ALA A 143 10.16 -20.37 -1.56
C ALA A 143 11.58 -19.96 -1.96
N ARG A 144 12.06 -20.49 -3.07
CA ARG A 144 13.39 -20.23 -3.63
C ARG A 144 13.28 -20.06 -5.14
N HIS A 145 13.92 -19.02 -5.66
CA HIS A 145 14.07 -18.84 -7.11
C HIS A 145 15.06 -19.86 -7.66
N VAL A 146 14.73 -20.46 -8.80
CA VAL A 146 15.53 -21.54 -9.43
C VAL A 146 15.93 -21.20 -10.86
N TRP A 147 15.31 -20.19 -11.45
CA TRP A 147 15.57 -19.77 -12.83
C TRP A 147 15.28 -18.30 -13.01
N TYR A 148 16.08 -17.66 -13.87
CA TYR A 148 16.05 -16.24 -14.16
C TYR A 148 16.69 -16.03 -15.54
N ASP A 149 15.91 -15.52 -16.48
CA ASP A 149 16.28 -15.29 -17.88
C ASP A 149 15.67 -13.95 -18.32
N PRO A 150 16.27 -12.80 -17.96
CA PRO A 150 15.72 -11.49 -18.27
C PRO A 150 15.79 -11.18 -19.77
N PRO A 151 14.75 -10.59 -20.38
CA PRO A 151 13.45 -10.20 -19.79
C PRO A 151 12.36 -11.28 -19.97
N HIS A 152 12.71 -12.52 -20.30
CA HIS A 152 11.81 -13.59 -20.75
C HIS A 152 11.15 -14.37 -19.62
N GLY A 153 11.74 -14.45 -18.43
CA GLY A 153 11.06 -15.10 -17.31
C GLY A 153 11.91 -15.40 -16.09
N PHE A 154 11.23 -15.88 -15.06
CA PHE A 154 11.85 -16.41 -13.84
C PHE A 154 10.95 -17.50 -13.24
N ALA A 155 11.50 -18.31 -12.33
CA ALA A 155 10.74 -19.36 -11.67
C ALA A 155 11.10 -19.52 -10.20
N ASP A 156 10.11 -19.89 -9.41
CA ASP A 156 10.24 -20.21 -8.00
C ASP A 156 9.67 -21.59 -7.67
N VAL A 157 10.28 -22.24 -6.68
CA VAL A 157 9.80 -23.50 -6.13
C VAL A 157 9.64 -23.39 -4.63
N GLN A 158 8.80 -24.25 -4.07
CA GLN A 158 8.68 -24.38 -2.63
C GLN A 158 9.73 -25.35 -2.07
N ASP A 159 10.57 -24.88 -1.15
CA ASP A 159 11.43 -25.73 -0.33
C ASP A 159 10.61 -26.37 0.81
N SER A 160 9.72 -25.61 1.46
CA SER A 160 8.74 -26.13 2.42
C SER A 160 7.52 -25.22 2.54
N GLY A 161 6.34 -25.77 2.83
CA GLY A 161 5.13 -24.96 2.87
C GLY A 161 3.85 -25.79 2.78
N PRO A 162 2.75 -25.19 2.30
CA PRO A 162 1.44 -25.81 2.36
C PRO A 162 1.16 -26.85 1.27
N PHE A 163 1.98 -26.88 0.23
CA PHE A 163 1.90 -27.87 -0.83
C PHE A 163 2.89 -29.01 -0.57
N ALA A 164 2.64 -30.21 -1.11
CA ALA A 164 3.66 -31.24 -1.20
C ALA A 164 4.69 -30.90 -2.30
N ARG A 165 4.26 -30.16 -3.32
CA ARG A 165 5.09 -29.61 -4.40
C ARG A 165 4.46 -28.32 -4.91
N TRP A 166 5.29 -27.33 -5.20
CA TRP A 166 4.92 -26.10 -5.87
C TRP A 166 6.10 -25.65 -6.71
N ALA A 167 5.88 -25.50 -8.01
CA ALA A 167 6.79 -24.88 -8.95
C ALA A 167 5.99 -23.87 -9.78
N HIS A 168 6.45 -22.63 -9.83
CA HIS A 168 5.76 -21.53 -10.48
C HIS A 168 6.73 -20.84 -11.44
N ARG A 169 6.34 -20.76 -12.71
CA ARG A 169 7.04 -20.00 -13.76
C ARG A 169 6.26 -18.76 -14.13
N HIS A 170 6.98 -17.66 -14.28
CA HIS A 170 6.51 -16.38 -14.79
C HIS A 170 7.19 -16.17 -16.13
N LEU A 171 6.43 -16.23 -17.22
CA LEU A 171 6.93 -16.18 -18.60
C LEU A 171 6.43 -14.89 -19.27
N PHE A 172 7.34 -14.19 -19.93
CA PHE A 172 7.06 -12.93 -20.58
C PHE A 172 7.36 -13.02 -22.08
N GLU A 173 6.40 -12.58 -22.88
CA GLU A 173 6.50 -12.58 -24.34
C GLU A 173 6.17 -11.20 -24.90
N SER A 174 6.89 -10.77 -25.93
CA SER A 174 6.57 -9.53 -26.65
C SER A 174 5.37 -9.78 -27.57
N LEU A 175 4.41 -8.85 -27.55
CA LEU A 175 3.30 -8.76 -28.52
C LEU A 175 3.47 -7.57 -29.48
N GLY A 176 4.66 -6.96 -29.50
CA GLY A 176 4.96 -5.71 -30.18
C GLY A 176 5.97 -4.85 -29.40
N SER A 177 6.17 -3.61 -29.85
CA SER A 177 7.09 -2.66 -29.21
C SER A 177 6.59 -2.11 -27.87
N ASP A 178 5.27 -2.00 -27.71
CA ASP A 178 4.58 -1.36 -26.58
C ASP A 178 3.57 -2.29 -25.89
N ARG A 179 3.59 -3.58 -26.23
CA ARG A 179 2.70 -4.58 -25.66
C ARG A 179 3.44 -5.88 -25.37
N SER A 180 3.06 -6.53 -24.29
CA SER A 180 3.64 -7.79 -23.85
C SER A 180 2.56 -8.70 -23.26
N GLN A 181 2.95 -9.91 -22.92
CA GLN A 181 2.12 -10.91 -22.30
C GLN A 181 2.86 -11.52 -21.11
N LEU A 182 2.16 -11.69 -20.00
CA LEU A 182 2.63 -12.47 -18.85
C LEU A 182 1.81 -13.76 -18.78
N THR A 183 2.49 -14.89 -18.74
CA THR A 183 1.92 -16.20 -18.46
C THR A 183 2.48 -16.73 -17.14
N ASP A 184 1.59 -16.93 -16.18
CA ASP A 184 1.88 -17.65 -14.95
C ASP A 184 1.51 -19.12 -15.12
N ALA A 185 2.49 -20.01 -15.02
CA ALA A 185 2.29 -21.46 -15.10
C ALA A 185 2.76 -22.11 -13.81
N ILE A 186 1.84 -22.75 -13.10
CA ILE A 186 2.14 -23.48 -11.87
C ILE A 186 1.93 -24.98 -12.03
N GLU A 187 2.81 -25.72 -11.36
CA GLU A 187 2.68 -27.13 -11.11
C GLU A 187 2.64 -27.34 -9.60
N TYR A 188 1.57 -27.95 -9.09
CA TYR A 188 1.40 -28.12 -7.65
C TYR A 188 0.86 -29.51 -7.27
N LYS A 189 1.12 -29.91 -6.02
CA LYS A 189 0.57 -31.12 -5.43
C LYS A 189 0.08 -30.83 -4.03
N LEU A 190 -1.16 -31.20 -3.73
CA LEU A 190 -1.69 -31.08 -2.38
C LEU A 190 -1.07 -32.12 -1.43
N PRO A 191 -0.93 -31.81 -0.13
CA PRO A 191 -0.42 -32.76 0.87
C PRO A 191 -1.32 -34.01 0.96
N ALA A 192 -0.73 -35.18 1.26
CA ALA A 192 -1.44 -36.46 1.25
C ALA A 192 -2.41 -36.61 2.45
N GLY A 193 -3.68 -36.93 2.17
CA GLY A 193 -4.72 -37.28 3.15
C GLY A 193 -6.11 -37.47 2.51
N VAL A 194 -7.03 -38.20 3.18
CA VAL A 194 -8.38 -38.52 2.66
C VAL A 194 -9.20 -37.25 2.35
N ALA A 195 -8.96 -36.16 3.08
CA ALA A 195 -9.57 -34.86 2.82
C ALA A 195 -8.95 -34.10 1.62
N GLY A 196 -7.71 -34.41 1.23
CA GLY A 196 -6.97 -33.71 0.16
C GLY A 196 -7.34 -34.12 -1.26
N LYS A 197 -7.77 -35.38 -1.47
CA LYS A 197 -8.02 -35.92 -2.82
C LYS A 197 -9.45 -35.72 -3.37
N VAL A 198 -10.47 -35.60 -2.51
CA VAL A 198 -11.88 -35.61 -2.95
C VAL A 198 -12.60 -34.28 -2.70
N PHE A 199 -12.28 -33.57 -1.62
CA PHE A 199 -12.92 -32.28 -1.27
C PHE A 199 -11.97 -31.07 -1.31
N GLY A 200 -10.65 -31.31 -1.28
CA GLY A 200 -9.63 -30.26 -1.26
C GLY A 200 -9.29 -29.66 -2.63
N SER A 201 -9.25 -30.47 -3.70
CA SER A 201 -8.78 -30.06 -5.03
C SER A 201 -9.61 -28.93 -5.64
N GLY A 202 -10.93 -29.05 -5.68
CA GLY A 202 -11.80 -28.01 -6.25
C GLY A 202 -11.75 -26.69 -5.48
N LYS A 203 -11.59 -26.73 -4.16
CA LYS A 203 -11.44 -25.52 -3.34
C LYS A 203 -10.04 -24.90 -3.50
N ALA A 204 -8.99 -25.72 -3.51
CA ALA A 204 -7.62 -25.27 -3.73
C ALA A 204 -7.47 -24.61 -5.10
N ARG A 205 -8.02 -25.24 -6.15
CA ARG A 205 -8.04 -24.68 -7.50
C ARG A 205 -8.75 -23.33 -7.56
N ARG A 206 -9.93 -23.18 -6.96
CA ARG A 206 -10.62 -21.88 -6.89
C ARG A 206 -9.82 -20.82 -6.14
N THR A 207 -9.11 -21.20 -5.07
CA THR A 207 -8.23 -20.28 -4.34
C THR A 207 -7.06 -19.83 -5.24
N ILE A 208 -6.42 -20.75 -5.95
CA ILE A 208 -5.35 -20.47 -6.91
C ILE A 208 -5.86 -19.55 -8.03
N GLU A 209 -7.01 -19.88 -8.64
CA GLU A 209 -7.64 -19.08 -9.70
C GLU A 209 -7.93 -17.65 -9.22
N ALA A 210 -8.48 -17.49 -8.01
CA ALA A 210 -8.74 -16.17 -7.44
C ALA A 210 -7.46 -15.38 -7.13
N MET A 211 -6.41 -16.06 -6.64
CA MET A 211 -5.11 -15.43 -6.40
C MET A 211 -4.49 -14.92 -7.71
N PHE A 212 -4.44 -15.75 -8.76
CA PHE A 212 -3.84 -15.36 -10.03
C PHE A 212 -4.68 -14.34 -10.79
N ALA A 213 -6.01 -14.42 -10.73
CA ALA A 213 -6.89 -13.38 -11.26
C ALA A 213 -6.57 -12.01 -10.66
N TYR A 214 -6.38 -11.95 -9.34
CA TYR A 214 -5.97 -10.72 -8.66
C TYR A 214 -4.57 -10.25 -9.06
N ARG A 215 -3.59 -11.17 -9.09
CA ARG A 215 -2.21 -10.84 -9.49
C ARG A 215 -2.17 -10.24 -10.90
N HIS A 216 -2.86 -10.87 -11.84
CA HIS A 216 -2.94 -10.41 -13.22
C HIS A 216 -3.66 -9.08 -13.35
N ARG A 217 -4.79 -8.92 -12.66
CA ARG A 217 -5.50 -7.65 -12.62
C ARG A 217 -4.63 -6.52 -12.07
N VAL A 218 -4.00 -6.72 -10.92
CA VAL A 218 -3.14 -5.70 -10.31
C VAL A 218 -1.95 -5.36 -11.21
N THR A 219 -1.31 -6.38 -11.81
CA THR A 219 -0.19 -6.16 -12.75
C THR A 219 -0.64 -5.38 -13.97
N GLN A 220 -1.76 -5.76 -14.57
CA GLN A 220 -2.34 -5.06 -15.72
C GLN A 220 -2.74 -3.62 -15.36
N ASP A 221 -3.40 -3.41 -14.22
CA ASP A 221 -3.85 -2.10 -13.77
C ASP A 221 -2.67 -1.15 -13.45
N ASP A 222 -1.60 -1.66 -12.85
CA ASP A 222 -0.40 -0.88 -12.53
C ASP A 222 0.42 -0.57 -13.79
N LEU A 223 0.53 -1.52 -14.73
CA LEU A 223 1.19 -1.27 -16.03
C LEU A 223 0.35 -0.42 -16.98
N GLN A 224 -0.98 -0.48 -16.88
CA GLN A 224 -1.86 0.47 -17.57
C GLN A 224 -1.65 1.89 -17.04
N MET A 225 -1.41 2.05 -15.73
CA MET A 225 -1.05 3.35 -15.17
C MET A 225 0.28 3.87 -15.74
N MET A 226 1.28 2.99 -15.91
CA MET A 226 2.55 3.35 -16.56
C MET A 226 2.34 3.82 -18.00
N ALA A 227 1.46 3.14 -18.75
CA ALA A 227 1.14 3.48 -20.13
C ALA A 227 0.29 4.76 -20.26
N ASP A 228 -0.67 4.96 -19.35
CA ASP A 228 -1.56 6.14 -19.34
C ASP A 228 -0.82 7.41 -18.89
N TYR A 229 0.19 7.27 -18.03
CA TYR A 229 0.97 8.38 -17.48
C TYR A 229 2.48 8.19 -17.71
N PRO A 230 2.95 8.21 -18.98
CA PRO A 230 4.36 8.02 -19.28
C PRO A 230 5.16 9.15 -18.64
N MET A 231 6.07 8.78 -17.74
CA MET A 231 6.93 9.71 -17.02
C MET A 231 8.36 9.19 -17.01
N SER A 232 9.32 10.08 -17.21
CA SER A 232 10.70 9.77 -16.86
C SER A 232 10.78 9.46 -15.35
N PRO A 233 11.73 8.60 -14.92
CA PRO A 233 11.98 8.40 -13.50
C PRO A 233 12.08 9.73 -12.75
N LYS A 234 11.41 9.80 -11.59
CA LYS A 234 11.33 10.99 -10.73
C LYS A 234 11.81 10.61 -9.34
N THR A 235 12.36 11.57 -8.60
CA THR A 235 12.59 11.45 -7.17
C THR A 235 11.38 12.02 -6.41
N ILE A 236 10.70 11.17 -5.65
CA ILE A 236 9.42 11.49 -5.00
C ILE A 236 9.57 11.30 -3.49
N ALA A 237 9.45 12.39 -2.73
CA ALA A 237 9.54 12.35 -1.27
C ALA A 237 8.14 12.17 -0.66
N VAL A 238 7.95 11.14 0.17
CA VAL A 238 6.64 10.74 0.71
C VAL A 238 6.64 10.72 2.24
N SER A 239 5.81 11.55 2.86
CA SER A 239 5.53 11.49 4.30
C SER A 239 4.38 10.52 4.58
N GLY A 240 4.34 9.95 5.80
CA GLY A 240 3.32 8.96 6.14
C GLY A 240 3.47 7.64 5.37
N SER A 241 4.68 7.33 4.90
CA SER A 241 5.03 6.13 4.10
C SER A 241 4.74 4.80 4.81
N SER A 242 4.63 4.79 6.13
CA SER A 242 4.23 3.61 6.91
C SER A 242 2.71 3.45 7.09
N GLY A 243 1.92 4.45 6.70
CA GLY A 243 0.47 4.41 6.72
C GLY A 243 -0.12 3.62 5.56
N LEU A 244 -1.44 3.36 5.60
CA LEU A 244 -2.13 2.57 4.58
C LEU A 244 -1.93 3.11 3.15
N VAL A 245 -2.20 4.40 2.95
CA VAL A 245 -2.07 5.07 1.64
C VAL A 245 -0.60 5.25 1.27
N GLY A 246 0.22 5.74 2.21
CA GLY A 246 1.64 5.99 1.96
C GLY A 246 2.41 4.73 1.57
N ASN A 247 2.16 3.60 2.24
CA ASN A 247 2.84 2.34 1.91
C ASN A 247 2.46 1.82 0.51
N ALA A 248 1.17 1.88 0.16
CA ALA A 248 0.70 1.49 -1.16
C ALA A 248 1.25 2.41 -2.26
N LEU A 249 1.30 3.72 -2.00
CA LEU A 249 1.87 4.71 -2.91
C LEU A 249 3.36 4.49 -3.12
N CYS A 250 4.16 4.40 -2.04
CA CYS A 250 5.61 4.17 -2.15
C CYS A 250 5.89 2.89 -2.93
N THR A 251 5.20 1.79 -2.63
CA THR A 251 5.35 0.52 -3.36
C THR A 251 5.05 0.73 -4.84
N THR A 252 3.93 1.36 -5.18
CA THR A 252 3.53 1.56 -6.58
C THR A 252 4.51 2.47 -7.32
N LEU A 253 4.93 3.59 -6.72
CA LEU A 253 5.90 4.49 -7.34
C LEU A 253 7.25 3.81 -7.59
N THR A 254 7.74 3.01 -6.65
CA THR A 254 8.95 2.19 -6.85
C THR A 254 8.76 1.22 -8.02
N LEU A 255 7.62 0.51 -8.08
CA LEU A 255 7.32 -0.43 -9.15
C LEU A 255 7.16 0.23 -10.52
N LEU A 256 6.73 1.49 -10.57
CA LEU A 256 6.69 2.31 -11.77
C LEU A 256 8.07 2.86 -12.18
N GLY A 257 9.12 2.62 -11.39
CA GLY A 257 10.50 3.00 -11.70
C GLY A 257 10.92 4.36 -11.14
N HIS A 258 10.13 4.97 -10.25
CA HIS A 258 10.51 6.20 -9.56
C HIS A 258 11.44 5.89 -8.36
N LYS A 259 12.29 6.86 -8.00
CA LYS A 259 13.04 6.83 -6.76
C LYS A 259 12.16 7.41 -5.65
N VAL A 260 11.92 6.64 -4.60
CA VAL A 260 11.10 7.09 -3.46
C VAL A 260 12.02 7.46 -2.30
N LEU A 261 11.83 8.66 -1.75
CA LEU A 261 12.45 9.08 -0.49
C LEU A 261 11.38 9.11 0.60
N THR A 262 11.67 8.58 1.78
CA THR A 262 10.73 8.63 2.90
C THR A 262 10.94 9.89 3.72
N ILE A 263 9.86 10.62 4.01
CA ILE A 263 9.93 11.79 4.88
C ILE A 263 9.73 11.34 6.33
N THR A 264 10.79 11.45 7.12
CA THR A 264 10.84 11.00 8.52
C THR A 264 10.77 12.17 9.49
N ARG A 265 10.58 11.85 10.79
CA ARG A 265 10.59 12.85 11.87
C ARG A 265 12.00 13.20 12.31
N ASP A 266 12.83 12.16 12.45
CA ASP A 266 14.20 12.26 12.92
C ASP A 266 15.13 11.76 11.80
N ASP A 267 16.35 12.28 11.79
CA ASP A 267 17.41 11.73 10.95
C ASP A 267 17.84 10.37 11.50
N HIS A 268 17.82 9.36 10.62
CA HIS A 268 18.24 8.00 10.91
C HIS A 268 19.51 7.60 10.16
N GLY A 269 20.17 8.55 9.48
CA GLY A 269 21.35 8.32 8.66
C GLY A 269 21.07 7.52 7.39
N ASP A 270 19.81 7.49 6.94
CA ASP A 270 19.38 6.76 5.76
C ASP A 270 19.33 7.68 4.54
N GLU A 271 20.07 7.32 3.49
CA GLU A 271 20.14 8.06 2.22
C GLU A 271 18.81 8.06 1.46
N GLU A 272 17.92 7.11 1.75
CA GLU A 272 16.56 7.03 1.20
C GLU A 272 15.51 7.74 2.08
N SER A 273 15.98 8.60 2.99
CA SER A 273 15.12 9.40 3.87
C SER A 273 15.49 10.88 3.89
N VAL A 274 14.49 11.70 4.20
CA VAL A 274 14.61 13.13 4.43
C VAL A 274 13.93 13.48 5.75
N ALA A 275 14.68 13.94 6.74
CA ALA A 275 14.10 14.41 8.00
C ALA A 275 13.55 15.84 7.84
N ALA A 276 12.29 15.97 7.42
CA ALA A 276 11.67 17.26 7.13
C ALA A 276 11.51 18.20 8.35
N TRP A 277 11.73 17.70 9.55
CA TRP A 277 11.69 18.47 10.80
C TRP A 277 12.99 18.37 11.60
N GLY A 278 14.07 17.90 10.96
CA GLY A 278 15.41 17.82 11.51
C GLY A 278 16.23 19.10 11.28
N ASP A 279 17.56 18.94 11.26
CA ASP A 279 18.48 20.06 11.06
C ASP A 279 18.39 20.65 9.63
N PRO A 280 18.68 21.95 9.43
CA PRO A 280 18.55 22.62 8.13
C PRO A 280 19.23 21.93 6.93
N PRO A 281 20.44 21.36 7.03
CA PRO A 281 21.10 20.69 5.89
C PRO A 281 20.34 19.46 5.39
N GLU A 282 19.59 18.80 6.27
CA GLU A 282 18.79 17.63 5.92
C GLU A 282 17.57 18.03 5.08
N PHE A 283 17.03 19.24 5.33
CA PHE A 283 15.94 19.80 4.55
C PHE A 283 16.36 20.19 3.12
N GLU A 284 17.64 20.51 2.89
CA GLU A 284 18.18 20.82 1.56
C GLU A 284 18.10 19.63 0.59
N LYS A 285 17.94 18.39 1.09
CA LYS A 285 17.69 17.21 0.23
C LYS A 285 16.46 17.38 -0.68
N PHE A 286 15.46 18.16 -0.25
CA PHE A 286 14.28 18.48 -1.04
C PHE A 286 14.59 19.27 -2.33
N GLU A 287 15.76 19.91 -2.43
CA GLU A 287 16.16 20.61 -3.66
C GLU A 287 16.37 19.65 -4.85
N SER A 288 16.60 18.37 -4.57
CA SER A 288 16.75 17.32 -5.59
C SER A 288 15.47 16.52 -5.87
N VAL A 289 14.34 16.92 -5.29
CA VAL A 289 13.06 16.20 -5.34
C VAL A 289 12.13 16.80 -6.40
N ASP A 290 11.58 15.95 -7.26
CA ASP A 290 10.63 16.34 -8.30
C ASP A 290 9.20 16.48 -7.77
N VAL A 291 8.85 15.74 -6.71
CA VAL A 291 7.49 15.68 -6.16
C VAL A 291 7.55 15.47 -4.66
N VAL A 292 6.83 16.29 -3.90
CA VAL A 292 6.60 16.04 -2.47
C VAL A 292 5.17 15.55 -2.26
N VAL A 293 4.98 14.43 -1.57
CA VAL A 293 3.68 13.88 -1.20
C VAL A 293 3.56 13.82 0.32
N HIS A 294 2.73 14.67 0.89
CA HIS A 294 2.54 14.80 2.33
C HIS A 294 1.27 14.08 2.80
N LEU A 295 1.40 12.84 3.29
CA LEU A 295 0.29 12.02 3.81
C LEU A 295 0.34 11.82 5.34
N ALA A 296 1.32 12.42 6.01
CA ALA A 296 1.45 12.30 7.46
C ALA A 296 0.25 12.91 8.18
N GLY A 297 -0.38 12.13 9.06
CA GLY A 297 -1.48 12.60 9.89
C GLY A 297 -1.86 11.57 10.92
N LYS A 298 -2.23 12.01 12.13
CA LYS A 298 -2.72 11.10 13.16
C LYS A 298 -4.09 10.56 12.77
N SER A 299 -4.31 9.25 12.87
CA SER A 299 -5.62 8.64 12.60
C SER A 299 -6.71 9.22 13.51
N ILE A 300 -7.83 9.62 12.91
CA ILE A 300 -8.99 10.21 13.61
C ILE A 300 -9.94 9.17 14.21
N ALA A 301 -9.85 7.91 13.77
CA ALA A 301 -10.77 6.82 14.15
C ALA A 301 -10.26 5.94 15.31
N GLY A 302 -9.05 6.20 15.82
CA GLY A 302 -8.39 5.29 16.77
C GLY A 302 -8.74 5.52 18.25
N LYS A 303 -9.27 6.69 18.62
CA LYS A 303 -9.63 7.04 20.01
C LYS A 303 -10.84 7.97 20.03
N ARG A 304 -11.61 7.92 21.12
CA ARG A 304 -12.69 8.89 21.37
C ARG A 304 -12.13 10.31 21.40
N TRP A 305 -12.87 11.26 20.83
CA TRP A 305 -12.44 12.64 20.75
C TRP A 305 -12.59 13.36 22.10
N THR A 306 -11.49 13.47 22.81
CA THR A 306 -11.33 14.40 23.94
C THR A 306 -10.74 15.73 23.44
N PRO A 307 -10.82 16.83 24.20
CA PRO A 307 -10.18 18.09 23.83
C PRO A 307 -8.68 17.94 23.52
N GLU A 308 -7.96 17.11 24.28
CA GLU A 308 -6.53 16.83 24.07
C GLU A 308 -6.30 16.07 22.77
N PHE A 309 -7.17 15.11 22.44
CA PHE A 309 -7.06 14.36 21.18
C PHE A 309 -7.37 15.23 19.97
N LYS A 310 -8.37 16.12 20.07
CA LYS A 310 -8.69 17.13 19.04
C LYS A 310 -7.53 18.10 18.82
N LYS A 311 -6.88 18.57 19.90
CA LYS A 311 -5.66 19.37 19.81
C LYS A 311 -4.55 18.62 19.06
N GLN A 312 -4.29 17.37 19.43
CA GLN A 312 -3.30 16.54 18.73
C GLN A 312 -3.64 16.30 17.25
N ILE A 313 -4.93 16.18 16.90
CA ILE A 313 -5.37 16.08 15.50
C ILE A 313 -4.95 17.34 14.73
N ARG A 314 -5.25 18.52 15.28
CA ARG A 314 -4.88 19.83 14.70
C ARG A 314 -3.37 19.98 14.57
N GLU A 315 -2.62 19.83 15.65
CA GLU A 315 -1.15 19.96 15.68
C GLU A 315 -0.49 19.00 14.67
N SER A 316 -0.96 17.75 14.61
CA SER A 316 -0.37 16.74 13.70
C SER A 316 -0.58 17.03 12.21
N ARG A 317 -1.53 17.91 11.85
CA ARG A 317 -1.92 18.24 10.48
C ARG A 317 -1.48 19.65 10.11
N VAL A 318 -1.93 20.64 10.86
CA VAL A 318 -1.75 22.06 10.55
C VAL A 318 -0.29 22.46 10.75
N GLU A 319 0.24 22.32 11.96
CA GLU A 319 1.60 22.78 12.28
C GLU A 319 2.67 22.08 11.45
N LYS A 320 2.53 20.76 11.27
CA LYS A 320 3.50 19.98 10.47
C LYS A 320 3.45 20.29 8.99
N THR A 321 2.25 20.48 8.43
CA THR A 321 2.08 20.89 7.03
C THR A 321 2.62 22.29 6.82
N GLN A 322 2.31 23.21 7.73
CA GLN A 322 2.78 24.59 7.67
C GLN A 322 4.32 24.63 7.72
N ALA A 323 4.95 23.96 8.69
CA ALA A 323 6.41 23.92 8.78
C ALA A 323 7.07 23.33 7.52
N LEU A 324 6.49 22.26 6.95
CA LEU A 324 6.98 21.70 5.69
C LEU A 324 6.85 22.71 4.54
N CYS A 325 5.69 23.34 4.39
CA CYS A 325 5.44 24.30 3.30
C CYS A 325 6.31 25.55 3.42
N GLU A 326 6.51 26.08 4.63
CA GLU A 326 7.42 27.20 4.89
C GLU A 326 8.88 26.83 4.61
N GLY A 327 9.28 25.60 4.94
CA GLY A 327 10.61 25.10 4.61
C GLY A 327 10.80 25.00 3.09
N LEU A 328 9.86 24.37 2.37
CA LEU A 328 9.91 24.24 0.92
C LEU A 328 9.95 25.60 0.22
N ALA A 329 9.20 26.58 0.72
CA ALA A 329 9.19 27.95 0.20
C ALA A 329 10.56 28.65 0.30
N LYS A 330 11.41 28.26 1.26
CA LYS A 330 12.74 28.86 1.48
C LYS A 330 13.85 28.23 0.65
N LEU A 331 13.59 27.09 -0.01
CA LEU A 331 14.59 26.40 -0.85
C LEU A 331 15.00 27.26 -2.05
N GLN A 332 16.26 27.11 -2.49
CA GLN A 332 16.72 27.74 -3.73
C GLN A 332 16.06 27.05 -4.93
N GLN A 333 16.13 25.72 -4.97
CA GLN A 333 15.44 24.90 -5.94
C GLN A 333 14.22 24.25 -5.27
N LYS A 334 13.02 24.68 -5.69
CA LYS A 334 11.76 24.22 -5.11
C LYS A 334 11.25 23.02 -5.89
N PRO A 335 10.64 22.02 -5.22
CA PRO A 335 9.91 20.98 -5.94
C PRO A 335 8.76 21.63 -6.72
N PRO A 336 8.50 21.23 -7.97
CA PRO A 336 7.45 21.83 -8.79
C PRO A 336 6.03 21.52 -8.29
N VAL A 337 5.86 20.43 -7.52
CA VAL A 337 4.55 20.01 -7.01
C VAL A 337 4.62 19.46 -5.59
N LEU A 338 3.61 19.84 -4.80
CA LEU A 338 3.26 19.30 -3.49
C LEU A 338 1.86 18.68 -3.55
N ILE A 339 1.75 17.38 -3.32
CA ILE A 339 0.48 16.68 -3.11
C ILE A 339 0.27 16.56 -1.60
N CYS A 340 -0.72 17.26 -1.04
CA CYS A 340 -0.99 17.26 0.40
C CYS A 340 -2.31 16.55 0.69
N ALA A 341 -2.29 15.64 1.67
CA ALA A 341 -3.50 15.01 2.16
C ALA A 341 -4.51 16.05 2.68
N SER A 342 -5.79 15.77 2.43
CA SER A 342 -6.95 16.45 3.01
C SER A 342 -8.05 15.38 3.25
N ALA A 343 -9.28 15.79 3.51
CA ALA A 343 -10.41 14.87 3.69
C ALA A 343 -11.73 15.50 3.23
N THR A 344 -12.67 14.68 2.78
CA THR A 344 -14.05 15.11 2.49
C THR A 344 -14.80 15.62 3.73
N GLY A 345 -14.25 15.38 4.93
CA GLY A 345 -14.75 15.99 6.16
C GLY A 345 -14.77 17.53 6.13
N ILE A 346 -14.09 18.16 5.16
CA ILE A 346 -14.17 19.60 4.93
C ILE A 346 -15.59 20.11 4.66
N TYR A 347 -16.45 19.28 4.06
CA TYR A 347 -17.80 19.69 3.67
C TYR A 347 -18.83 19.57 4.79
N GLY A 348 -18.55 18.81 5.85
CA GLY A 348 -19.50 18.49 6.92
C GLY A 348 -20.72 17.66 6.46
N ASP A 349 -21.78 17.69 7.26
CA ASP A 349 -23.07 17.05 6.95
C ASP A 349 -23.93 17.96 6.07
N ARG A 350 -24.28 17.49 4.87
CA ARG A 350 -25.01 18.25 3.84
C ARG A 350 -26.24 17.49 3.32
N GLY A 351 -26.64 16.43 4.00
CA GLY A 351 -27.82 15.65 3.63
C GLY A 351 -27.73 15.10 2.21
N GLU A 352 -28.63 15.55 1.33
CA GLU A 352 -28.78 15.08 -0.06
C GLU A 352 -28.01 15.92 -1.10
N GLU A 353 -27.42 17.04 -0.69
CA GLU A 353 -26.68 17.95 -1.57
C GLU A 353 -25.48 17.23 -2.21
N ILE A 354 -25.33 17.38 -3.53
CA ILE A 354 -24.16 16.91 -4.26
C ILE A 354 -23.01 17.91 -4.04
N LEU A 355 -21.88 17.42 -3.56
CA LEU A 355 -20.73 18.23 -3.19
C LEU A 355 -19.60 18.03 -4.20
N THR A 356 -19.10 19.14 -4.75
CA THR A 356 -17.94 19.18 -5.64
C THR A 356 -16.80 19.94 -4.98
N GLU A 357 -15.64 20.02 -5.63
CA GLU A 357 -14.46 20.74 -5.15
C GLU A 357 -14.71 22.24 -4.93
N THR A 358 -15.75 22.80 -5.58
CA THR A 358 -16.17 24.20 -5.43
C THR A 358 -17.26 24.42 -4.38
N SER A 359 -17.79 23.35 -3.78
CA SER A 359 -18.80 23.46 -2.72
C SER A 359 -18.21 24.12 -1.48
N ALA A 360 -19.03 24.92 -0.79
CA ALA A 360 -18.63 25.60 0.43
C ALA A 360 -18.31 24.61 1.57
N ASP A 361 -17.33 24.96 2.39
CA ASP A 361 -16.94 24.22 3.59
C ASP A 361 -18.10 24.07 4.59
N GLY A 362 -18.03 23.02 5.40
CA GLY A 362 -18.88 22.85 6.58
C GLY A 362 -18.46 23.74 7.74
N ASP A 363 -19.25 23.69 8.81
CA ASP A 363 -19.08 24.47 10.04
C ASP A 363 -18.75 23.61 11.27
N ASP A 364 -18.51 22.31 11.08
CA ASP A 364 -18.16 21.39 12.15
C ASP A 364 -16.65 21.34 12.46
N PHE A 365 -16.29 20.58 13.50
CA PHE A 365 -14.90 20.43 13.93
C PHE A 365 -13.98 19.85 12.85
N LEU A 366 -14.44 18.87 12.06
CA LEU A 366 -13.63 18.29 11.00
C LEU A 366 -13.47 19.26 9.83
N ALA A 367 -14.52 20.03 9.54
CA ALA A 367 -14.48 21.06 8.52
C ALA A 367 -13.44 22.14 8.85
N ASP A 368 -13.45 22.63 10.10
CA ASP A 368 -12.44 23.55 10.62
C ASP A 368 -11.02 22.98 10.54
N VAL A 369 -10.81 21.72 10.94
CA VAL A 369 -9.50 21.06 10.85
C VAL A 369 -9.03 20.94 9.40
N ALA A 370 -9.90 20.52 8.48
CA ALA A 370 -9.55 20.32 7.08
C ALA A 370 -9.24 21.66 6.39
N ARG A 371 -10.01 22.71 6.67
CA ARG A 371 -9.76 24.07 6.15
C ARG A 371 -8.40 24.60 6.59
N GLN A 372 -8.11 24.56 7.90
CA GLN A 372 -6.81 24.96 8.42
C GLN A 372 -5.66 24.12 7.84
N TRP A 373 -5.91 22.84 7.55
CA TRP A 373 -4.91 21.96 6.93
C TRP A 373 -4.63 22.34 5.47
N GLU A 374 -5.67 22.68 4.69
CA GLU A 374 -5.51 23.17 3.32
C GLU A 374 -4.88 24.58 3.27
N ASP A 375 -5.21 25.45 4.24
CA ASP A 375 -4.64 26.79 4.39
C ASP A 375 -3.16 26.75 4.80
N ALA A 376 -2.74 25.75 5.58
CA ALA A 376 -1.34 25.55 5.94
C ALA A 376 -0.41 25.33 4.72
N CYS A 377 -0.97 25.03 3.55
CA CYS A 377 -0.21 24.93 2.30
C CYS A 377 0.06 26.28 1.62
N GLN A 378 -0.51 27.37 2.13
CA GLN A 378 -0.40 28.71 1.52
C GLN A 378 1.04 29.18 1.27
N PRO A 379 2.02 28.97 2.20
CA PRO A 379 3.41 29.36 1.94
C PRO A 379 4.00 28.69 0.69
N ALA A 380 3.64 27.42 0.41
CA ALA A 380 4.10 26.72 -0.79
C ALA A 380 3.47 27.31 -2.06
N ARG A 381 2.16 27.62 -2.02
CA ARG A 381 1.45 28.24 -3.14
C ARG A 381 2.04 29.61 -3.50
N GLU A 382 2.29 30.45 -2.49
CA GLU A 382 2.89 31.78 -2.68
C GLU A 382 4.32 31.72 -3.22
N ALA A 383 5.05 30.65 -2.90
CA ALA A 383 6.38 30.37 -3.43
C ALA A 383 6.37 29.81 -4.87
N GLY A 384 5.20 29.67 -5.51
CA GLY A 384 5.04 29.17 -6.87
C GLY A 384 5.03 27.64 -6.99
N ILE A 385 4.95 26.91 -5.88
CA ILE A 385 4.82 25.44 -5.90
C ILE A 385 3.37 25.09 -6.20
N ARG A 386 3.14 24.21 -7.19
CA ARG A 386 1.79 23.68 -7.47
C ARG A 386 1.33 22.82 -6.30
N VAL A 387 0.18 23.14 -5.70
CA VAL A 387 -0.35 22.39 -4.55
C VAL A 387 -1.63 21.68 -4.94
N VAL A 388 -1.71 20.38 -4.68
CA VAL A 388 -2.95 19.60 -4.80
C VAL A 388 -3.37 19.09 -3.43
N ASN A 389 -4.58 19.45 -3.00
CA ASN A 389 -5.15 19.01 -1.72
C ASN A 389 -6.09 17.82 -1.97
N THR A 390 -5.68 16.62 -1.55
CA THR A 390 -6.38 15.37 -1.85
C THR A 390 -7.46 15.09 -0.81
N ARG A 391 -8.70 15.54 -1.06
CA ARG A 391 -9.85 15.36 -0.16
C ARG A 391 -10.31 13.90 -0.20
N PHE A 392 -9.71 13.06 0.64
CA PHE A 392 -10.03 11.63 0.72
C PHE A 392 -11.43 11.37 1.26
N GLY A 393 -12.20 10.54 0.56
CA GLY A 393 -13.37 9.89 1.12
C GLY A 393 -13.03 8.66 1.96
N ILE A 394 -13.98 7.73 2.08
CA ILE A 394 -13.80 6.47 2.80
C ILE A 394 -12.94 5.53 1.96
N VAL A 395 -11.64 5.49 2.27
CA VAL A 395 -10.69 4.59 1.60
C VAL A 395 -10.96 3.13 1.99
N LEU A 396 -11.23 2.30 0.98
CA LEU A 396 -11.55 0.88 1.14
C LEU A 396 -10.29 0.01 0.95
N SER A 397 -9.93 -0.72 2.00
CA SER A 397 -8.90 -1.77 1.98
C SER A 397 -9.18 -2.81 3.07
N PRO A 398 -8.96 -4.11 2.83
CA PRO A 398 -9.07 -5.11 3.90
C PRO A 398 -7.83 -5.10 4.83
N LYS A 399 -6.70 -4.53 4.37
CA LYS A 399 -5.44 -4.45 5.14
C LYS A 399 -5.47 -3.35 6.22
N GLY A 400 -6.40 -2.40 6.15
CA GLY A 400 -6.51 -1.30 7.11
C GLY A 400 -7.66 -0.35 6.81
N GLY A 401 -7.79 0.73 7.59
CA GLY A 401 -8.80 1.75 7.34
C GLY A 401 -10.22 1.31 7.66
N ALA A 402 -11.21 1.97 7.05
CA ALA A 402 -12.62 1.84 7.40
C ALA A 402 -13.19 0.45 7.11
N LEU A 403 -12.90 -0.11 5.92
CA LEU A 403 -13.40 -1.42 5.51
C LEU A 403 -12.97 -2.52 6.49
N GLN A 404 -11.69 -2.57 6.87
CA GLN A 404 -11.19 -3.57 7.84
C GLN A 404 -11.98 -3.56 9.14
N GLN A 405 -12.31 -2.37 9.67
CA GLN A 405 -13.09 -2.23 10.91
C GLN A 405 -14.55 -2.69 10.74
N MET A 406 -15.10 -2.57 9.53
CA MET A 406 -16.47 -3.00 9.20
C MET A 406 -16.58 -4.52 8.96
N LEU A 407 -15.48 -5.23 8.67
CA LEU A 407 -15.53 -6.65 8.31
C LEU A 407 -16.07 -7.54 9.43
N LEU A 408 -15.67 -7.31 10.69
CA LEU A 408 -16.14 -8.13 11.81
C LEU A 408 -17.64 -7.92 12.07
N PRO A 409 -18.15 -6.68 12.23
CA PRO A 409 -19.58 -6.44 12.32
C PRO A 409 -20.37 -7.03 11.15
N ALA A 410 -19.91 -6.85 9.91
CA ALA A 410 -20.61 -7.39 8.73
C ALA A 410 -20.65 -8.93 8.73
N LYS A 411 -19.57 -9.60 9.15
CA LYS A 411 -19.56 -11.07 9.32
C LYS A 411 -20.56 -11.55 10.37
N MET A 412 -20.87 -10.70 11.35
CA MET A 412 -21.88 -10.92 12.39
C MET A 412 -23.28 -10.42 11.98
N MET A 413 -23.53 -10.21 10.68
CA MET A 413 -24.81 -9.72 10.15
C MET A 413 -25.17 -8.29 10.61
N GLY A 414 -24.17 -7.50 10.99
CA GLY A 414 -24.32 -6.07 11.25
C GLY A 414 -24.77 -5.34 9.98
N GLY A 415 -25.74 -4.44 10.15
CA GLY A 415 -26.37 -3.70 9.07
C GLY A 415 -26.13 -2.20 9.14
N LYS A 416 -27.12 -1.45 8.64
CA LYS A 416 -27.06 0.02 8.54
C LYS A 416 -26.76 0.71 9.88
N LEU A 417 -26.11 1.85 9.81
CA LEU A 417 -25.79 2.74 10.93
C LEU A 417 -26.82 3.88 11.00
N GLY A 418 -27.44 4.09 12.17
CA GLY A 418 -28.45 5.12 12.36
C GLY A 418 -29.66 4.94 11.43
N SER A 419 -30.03 5.99 10.69
CA SER A 419 -31.11 5.92 9.70
C SER A 419 -30.74 5.05 8.49
N GLY A 420 -29.44 5.01 8.16
CA GLY A 420 -28.87 4.41 6.96
C GLY A 420 -29.05 5.25 5.69
N ARG A 421 -29.59 6.47 5.80
CA ARG A 421 -29.84 7.36 4.65
C ARG A 421 -28.64 8.23 4.30
N GLN A 422 -27.71 8.40 5.24
CA GLN A 422 -26.53 9.23 5.04
C GLN A 422 -25.70 8.69 3.87
N TRP A 423 -25.22 9.62 3.03
CA TRP A 423 -24.39 9.33 1.88
C TRP A 423 -22.94 9.14 2.30
N TRP A 424 -22.37 8.05 1.80
CA TRP A 424 -20.97 7.69 1.97
C TRP A 424 -20.28 7.78 0.62
N SER A 425 -19.25 8.62 0.58
CA SER A 425 -18.35 8.77 -0.56
C SER A 425 -17.12 7.92 -0.30
N TRP A 426 -16.98 6.84 -1.05
CA TRP A 426 -15.95 5.81 -0.86
C TRP A 426 -14.98 5.80 -2.04
N ILE A 427 -13.79 5.26 -1.86
CA ILE A 427 -12.80 5.06 -2.94
C ILE A 427 -11.95 3.82 -2.65
N ALA A 428 -11.59 3.04 -3.66
CA ALA A 428 -10.64 1.95 -3.49
C ALA A 428 -9.23 2.50 -3.20
N LEU A 429 -8.44 1.82 -2.36
CA LEU A 429 -7.04 2.22 -2.11
C LEU A 429 -6.22 2.33 -3.40
N ASP A 430 -6.48 1.44 -4.36
CA ASP A 430 -5.79 1.44 -5.66
C ASP A 430 -6.16 2.66 -6.51
N ASP A 431 -7.41 3.13 -6.45
CA ASP A 431 -7.83 4.37 -7.11
C ASP A 431 -7.25 5.60 -6.41
N VAL A 432 -7.07 5.56 -5.09
CA VAL A 432 -6.35 6.64 -4.39
C VAL A 432 -4.92 6.77 -4.92
N VAL A 433 -4.20 5.66 -5.04
CA VAL A 433 -2.82 5.67 -5.54
C VAL A 433 -2.77 6.13 -7.00
N GLY A 434 -3.65 5.59 -7.85
CA GLY A 434 -3.72 6.00 -9.24
C GLY A 434 -4.07 7.48 -9.43
N ALA A 435 -5.00 8.01 -8.64
CA ALA A 435 -5.36 9.42 -8.68
C ALA A 435 -4.20 10.33 -8.20
N ILE A 436 -3.37 9.89 -7.24
CA ILE A 436 -2.15 10.62 -6.88
C ILE A 436 -1.18 10.66 -8.07
N VAL A 437 -0.94 9.53 -8.74
CA VAL A 437 -0.07 9.47 -9.93
C VAL A 437 -0.62 10.35 -11.06
N HIS A 438 -1.93 10.35 -11.28
CA HIS A 438 -2.60 11.25 -12.21
C HIS A 438 -2.36 12.72 -11.88
N CYS A 439 -2.48 13.13 -10.61
CA CYS A 439 -2.20 14.50 -10.16
C CYS A 439 -0.72 14.89 -10.25
N ILE A 440 0.19 13.92 -10.11
CA ILE A 440 1.63 14.14 -10.31
C ILE A 440 1.90 14.44 -11.79
N HIS A 441 1.34 13.63 -12.68
CA HIS A 441 1.53 13.75 -14.12
C HIS A 441 0.82 14.97 -14.72
N ASN A 442 -0.41 15.27 -14.30
CA ASN A 442 -1.23 16.31 -14.88
C ASN A 442 -0.99 17.68 -14.19
N GLU A 443 -0.26 18.55 -14.88
CA GLU A 443 0.08 19.88 -14.40
C GLU A 443 -1.11 20.85 -14.30
N GLN A 444 -2.24 20.55 -14.95
CA GLN A 444 -3.45 21.38 -14.90
C GLN A 444 -4.19 21.24 -13.57
N ILE A 445 -3.93 20.16 -12.81
CA ILE A 445 -4.58 19.91 -11.53
C ILE A 445 -3.89 20.72 -10.44
N ASN A 446 -4.63 21.66 -9.85
CA ASN A 446 -4.19 22.52 -8.76
C ASN A 446 -5.36 22.83 -7.81
N GLY A 447 -5.06 22.94 -6.52
CA GLY A 447 -6.05 23.20 -5.47
C GLY A 447 -6.74 21.92 -4.98
N PRO A 448 -7.99 22.02 -4.50
CA PRO A 448 -8.71 20.88 -3.94
C PRO A 448 -9.13 19.89 -5.02
N VAL A 449 -9.02 18.60 -4.71
CA VAL A 449 -9.45 17.48 -5.56
C VAL A 449 -10.15 16.43 -4.70
N ASN A 450 -11.34 16.00 -5.09
CA ASN A 450 -12.09 14.97 -4.37
C ASN A 450 -11.60 13.57 -4.76
N PHE A 451 -11.04 12.87 -3.78
CA PHE A 451 -10.58 11.48 -3.93
C PHE A 451 -11.69 10.55 -3.46
N VAL A 452 -12.73 10.45 -4.30
CA VAL A 452 -13.92 9.61 -4.13
C VAL A 452 -14.22 8.89 -5.45
N SER A 453 -14.90 7.76 -5.40
CA SER A 453 -15.47 7.13 -6.59
C SER A 453 -16.63 7.97 -7.16
N PRO A 454 -16.96 7.82 -8.46
CA PRO A 454 -18.03 8.59 -9.10
C PRO A 454 -19.42 8.42 -8.50
N ASP A 455 -19.68 7.27 -7.86
CA ASP A 455 -21.00 6.87 -7.38
C ASP A 455 -21.04 6.75 -5.85
N PRO A 456 -21.31 7.86 -5.13
CA PRO A 456 -21.63 7.82 -3.70
C PRO A 456 -22.80 6.90 -3.44
N ILE A 457 -22.83 6.31 -2.24
CA ILE A 457 -23.85 5.32 -1.88
C ILE A 457 -24.41 5.61 -0.50
N GLN A 458 -25.70 5.32 -0.29
CA GLN A 458 -26.28 5.40 1.04
C GLN A 458 -25.76 4.28 1.94
N ASN A 459 -25.55 4.58 3.23
CA ASN A 459 -25.03 3.63 4.20
C ASN A 459 -25.81 2.30 4.24
N ARG A 460 -27.15 2.34 4.11
CA ARG A 460 -27.99 1.12 4.07
C ARG A 460 -27.65 0.20 2.90
N GLU A 461 -27.38 0.78 1.73
CA GLU A 461 -27.05 0.03 0.52
C GLU A 461 -25.61 -0.47 0.61
N PHE A 462 -24.68 0.34 1.15
CA PHE A 462 -23.31 -0.12 1.44
C PHE A 462 -23.31 -1.36 2.34
N ALA A 463 -24.05 -1.32 3.46
CA ALA A 463 -24.14 -2.44 4.40
C ALA A 463 -24.74 -3.69 3.74
N LYS A 464 -25.78 -3.51 2.91
CA LYS A 464 -26.39 -4.57 2.14
C LYS A 464 -25.40 -5.21 1.16
N VAL A 465 -24.70 -4.42 0.35
CA VAL A 465 -23.71 -4.90 -0.63
C VAL A 465 -22.56 -5.64 0.06
N LEU A 466 -22.04 -5.09 1.16
CA LEU A 466 -20.99 -5.76 1.96
C LEU A 466 -21.49 -7.10 2.51
N GLY A 467 -22.71 -7.13 3.02
CA GLY A 467 -23.35 -8.36 3.48
C GLY A 467 -23.53 -9.40 2.38
N GLU A 468 -23.97 -8.99 1.19
CA GLU A 468 -24.09 -9.86 0.02
C GLU A 468 -22.74 -10.47 -0.38
N VAL A 469 -21.68 -9.67 -0.49
CA VAL A 469 -20.33 -10.14 -0.85
C VAL A 469 -19.77 -11.12 0.18
N LEU A 470 -20.06 -10.89 1.47
CA LEU A 470 -19.64 -11.77 2.55
C LEU A 470 -20.56 -13.00 2.75
N ASN A 471 -21.66 -13.11 2.01
CA ASN A 471 -22.72 -14.10 2.25
C ASN A 471 -23.25 -14.06 3.70
N ARG A 472 -23.47 -12.84 4.21
CA ARG A 472 -23.97 -12.53 5.56
C ARG A 472 -24.96 -11.36 5.46
N PRO A 473 -26.27 -11.60 5.44
CA PRO A 473 -27.25 -10.52 5.25
C PRO A 473 -27.14 -9.45 6.35
N ALA A 474 -27.32 -8.19 5.97
CA ALA A 474 -27.22 -7.02 6.83
C ALA A 474 -28.48 -6.82 7.70
N LEU A 475 -28.66 -7.66 8.72
CA LEU A 475 -29.91 -7.76 9.49
C LEU A 475 -29.99 -6.84 10.70
N PHE A 476 -28.87 -6.60 11.39
CA PHE A 476 -28.87 -5.92 12.69
C PHE A 476 -28.36 -4.47 12.56
N PRO A 477 -29.25 -3.47 12.49
CA PRO A 477 -28.83 -2.08 12.42
C PRO A 477 -28.15 -1.65 13.73
N ALA A 478 -27.21 -0.70 13.64
CA ALA A 478 -26.61 -0.05 14.81
C ALA A 478 -27.33 1.29 15.07
N PRO A 479 -28.16 1.42 16.13
CA PRO A 479 -28.88 2.65 16.39
C PRO A 479 -27.95 3.83 16.68
N ALA A 480 -28.34 5.04 16.26
CA ALA A 480 -27.53 6.25 16.42
C ALA A 480 -27.17 6.52 17.90
N PHE A 481 -28.09 6.30 18.83
CA PHE A 481 -27.82 6.49 20.26
C PHE A 481 -26.72 5.53 20.77
N ALA A 482 -26.68 4.30 20.27
CA ALA A 482 -25.67 3.31 20.65
C ALA A 482 -24.29 3.70 20.10
N LEU A 483 -24.26 4.20 18.86
CA LEU A 483 -23.04 4.73 18.25
C LEU A 483 -22.49 5.95 19.02
N ARG A 484 -23.36 6.89 19.38
CA ARG A 484 -22.98 8.06 20.21
C ARG A 484 -22.50 7.66 21.60
N LEU A 485 -23.12 6.66 22.22
CA LEU A 485 -22.67 6.15 23.52
C LEU A 485 -21.25 5.56 23.43
N ALA A 486 -20.97 4.80 22.36
CA ALA A 486 -19.68 4.15 22.15
C ALA A 486 -18.57 5.13 21.71
N LEU A 487 -18.89 6.06 20.80
CA LEU A 487 -17.89 6.86 20.08
C LEU A 487 -17.94 8.36 20.41
N GLY A 488 -18.97 8.83 21.11
CA GLY A 488 -19.21 10.25 21.36
C GLY A 488 -19.48 11.03 20.09
N GLU A 489 -18.98 12.27 20.03
CA GLU A 489 -19.10 13.20 18.89
C GLU A 489 -18.55 12.63 17.57
N MET A 490 -17.57 11.73 17.65
CA MET A 490 -17.02 11.05 16.48
C MET A 490 -18.09 10.26 15.70
N ALA A 491 -19.14 9.77 16.39
CA ALA A 491 -20.24 9.09 15.71
C ALA A 491 -20.95 10.03 14.74
N ASP A 492 -21.20 11.27 15.16
CA ASP A 492 -21.91 12.25 14.36
C ASP A 492 -21.06 12.68 13.15
N SER A 493 -19.78 13.02 13.36
CA SER A 493 -18.92 13.49 12.27
C SER A 493 -18.40 12.42 11.31
N LEU A 494 -18.16 11.17 11.77
CA LEU A 494 -17.57 10.12 10.90
C LEU A 494 -18.56 9.10 10.36
N LEU A 495 -19.61 8.77 11.10
CA LEU A 495 -20.49 7.65 10.76
C LEU A 495 -21.89 8.08 10.34
N LEU A 496 -22.40 9.17 10.91
CA LEU A 496 -23.76 9.64 10.73
C LEU A 496 -23.87 10.85 9.80
N ALA A 497 -22.80 11.62 9.62
CA ALA A 497 -22.72 12.71 8.65
C ALA A 497 -22.97 12.21 7.22
N SER A 498 -23.72 13.01 6.44
CA SER A 498 -24.05 12.73 5.05
C SER A 498 -23.27 13.66 4.13
N SER A 499 -22.28 13.12 3.44
CA SER A 499 -21.49 13.88 2.46
C SER A 499 -21.52 13.15 1.12
N ARG A 500 -22.37 13.63 0.21
CA ARG A 500 -22.54 13.07 -1.15
C ARG A 500 -21.59 13.77 -2.12
N VAL A 501 -20.31 13.41 -2.03
CA VAL A 501 -19.20 14.05 -2.73
C VAL A 501 -18.96 13.36 -4.07
N VAL A 502 -18.75 14.13 -5.13
CA VAL A 502 -18.39 13.61 -6.47
C VAL A 502 -17.00 14.10 -6.90
N PRO A 503 -16.26 13.32 -7.70
CA PRO A 503 -14.87 13.62 -8.06
C PRO A 503 -14.78 14.42 -9.37
N GLU A 504 -15.33 15.64 -9.38
CA GLU A 504 -15.49 16.42 -10.62
C GLU A 504 -14.13 16.72 -11.28
N GLN A 505 -13.12 17.10 -10.51
CA GLN A 505 -11.78 17.36 -11.05
C GLN A 505 -11.13 16.12 -11.68
N LEU A 506 -11.22 14.96 -11.02
CA LEU A 506 -10.68 13.71 -11.56
C LEU A 506 -11.41 13.29 -12.84
N GLN A 507 -12.74 13.43 -12.87
CA GLN A 507 -13.54 13.11 -14.06
C GLN A 507 -13.23 14.05 -15.23
N GLN A 508 -13.20 15.36 -14.99
CA GLN A 508 -12.93 16.36 -16.02
C GLN A 508 -11.52 16.24 -16.62
N THR A 509 -10.55 15.81 -15.82
CA THR A 509 -9.17 15.60 -16.25
C THR A 509 -8.90 14.20 -16.79
N GLY A 510 -9.94 13.37 -16.93
CA GLY A 510 -9.86 12.07 -17.61
C GLY A 510 -9.29 10.92 -16.78
N TYR A 511 -9.26 11.04 -15.45
CA TYR A 511 -8.84 9.93 -14.59
C TYR A 511 -9.77 8.72 -14.78
N LYS A 512 -9.17 7.57 -15.10
CA LYS A 512 -9.91 6.30 -15.25
C LYS A 512 -9.92 5.55 -13.94
N PHE A 513 -11.09 5.48 -13.31
CA PHE A 513 -11.29 4.70 -12.09
C PHE A 513 -11.25 3.19 -12.39
N ARG A 514 -10.47 2.45 -11.59
CA ARG A 514 -10.45 0.99 -11.55
C ARG A 514 -11.75 0.42 -10.99
N PHE A 515 -12.39 1.15 -10.08
CA PHE A 515 -13.66 0.76 -9.46
C PHE A 515 -14.67 1.90 -9.44
N THR A 516 -15.72 1.78 -10.23
CA THR A 516 -16.92 2.63 -10.16
C THR A 516 -18.07 1.94 -9.42
N ASP A 517 -18.18 0.61 -9.52
CA ASP A 517 -19.16 -0.20 -8.78
C ASP A 517 -18.60 -0.74 -7.45
N LEU A 518 -19.34 -0.51 -6.36
CA LEU A 518 -18.94 -0.93 -5.02
C LEU A 518 -18.89 -2.46 -4.87
N LYS A 519 -19.84 -3.18 -5.49
CA LYS A 519 -19.96 -4.63 -5.32
C LYS A 519 -18.77 -5.33 -5.96
N ASP A 520 -18.34 -4.87 -7.13
CA ASP A 520 -17.17 -5.39 -7.83
C ASP A 520 -15.87 -4.99 -7.10
N CYS A 521 -15.78 -3.78 -6.56
CA CYS A 521 -14.70 -3.38 -5.64
C CYS A 521 -14.58 -4.34 -4.46
N LEU A 522 -15.66 -4.55 -3.71
CA LEU A 522 -15.66 -5.42 -2.53
C LEU A 522 -15.40 -6.88 -2.88
N ARG A 523 -15.91 -7.38 -4.02
CA ARG A 523 -15.61 -8.73 -4.50
C ARG A 523 -14.13 -8.92 -4.76
N THR A 524 -13.52 -7.94 -5.43
CA THR A 524 -12.08 -7.95 -5.72
C THR A 524 -11.28 -7.92 -4.44
N LEU A 525 -11.52 -6.91 -3.58
CA LEU A 525 -10.78 -6.72 -2.33
C LEU A 525 -10.92 -7.88 -1.33
N LEU A 526 -11.99 -8.69 -1.42
CA LEU A 526 -12.30 -9.77 -0.47
C LEU A 526 -12.16 -11.18 -1.07
N GLY A 527 -11.60 -11.31 -2.27
CA GLY A 527 -11.38 -12.61 -2.92
C GLY A 527 -12.67 -13.36 -3.22
N LYS A 528 -13.70 -12.63 -3.68
CA LYS A 528 -15.03 -13.14 -4.04
C LYS A 528 -15.35 -12.94 -5.53
N GLU A 529 -14.35 -12.59 -6.34
CA GLU A 529 -14.48 -12.63 -7.80
C GLU A 529 -14.78 -14.06 -8.25
N LEU A 530 -15.73 -14.19 -9.18
CA LEU A 530 -16.26 -15.50 -9.59
C LEU A 530 -15.56 -16.06 -10.84
N LYS A 531 -14.72 -15.29 -11.55
CA LYS A 531 -14.03 -15.74 -12.78
C LYS A 531 -12.71 -14.97 -13.04
N PRO A 532 -11.64 -15.62 -13.52
CA PRO A 532 -10.46 -14.95 -14.07
C PRO A 532 -10.79 -14.21 -15.39
N ALA A 533 -10.04 -13.14 -15.68
CA ALA A 533 -10.25 -12.26 -16.84
C ALA A 533 -9.90 -12.91 -18.21
N THR A 534 -9.15 -14.01 -18.23
CA THR A 534 -8.73 -14.67 -19.48
C THR A 534 -8.58 -16.19 -19.30
N GLN A 535 -8.76 -16.92 -20.41
CA GLN A 535 -8.92 -18.38 -20.50
C GLN A 535 -7.93 -19.17 -19.64
N ALA A 536 -8.44 -19.80 -18.58
CA ALA A 536 -7.73 -20.91 -17.95
C ALA A 536 -7.85 -22.12 -18.89
N THR A 537 -6.75 -22.50 -19.55
CA THR A 537 -6.69 -23.79 -20.25
C THR A 537 -6.57 -24.89 -19.21
N ALA A 538 -7.52 -25.83 -19.26
CA ALA A 538 -7.64 -26.95 -18.33
C ALA A 538 -6.52 -27.98 -18.46
#